data_AF-A0A6L3SN69-F1
#
_entry.id   AF-A0A6L3SN69-F1
#
_cell.length_a   1.000
_cell.length_b   1.000
_cell.length_c   1.000
_cell.angle_alpha   90.00
_cell.angle_beta   90.00
_cell.angle_gamma   90.00
#
_symmetry.space_group_name_H-M   'P 1'
#
loop_
_entity.id
_entity.type
_entity.pdbx_description
1 polymer ?
#
loop_
_entity_poly.entity_id
_entity_poly.type
_entity_poly.pdbx_seq_one_letter_code
_entity_poly.pdbx_strand_id
1 'polypeptide(L)'
;MATLEQTLQTFEALLANERAASVSVVDEAVWVYLAPVQGLDAQTEALNALSKGVARLNASSPFMPVLMDTIDRHWQRLAGPTP
;
A
#
# COMPACT_ATOMS: atom_id res chain seq x y z
N MET A 1 -10.09 -2.24 -12.02
CA MET A 1 -9.50 -1.06 -11.34
C MET A 1 -9.75 -1.27 -9.86
N ALA A 2 -8.71 -1.47 -9.04
CA ALA A 2 -8.91 -1.60 -7.60
C ALA A 2 -9.17 -0.22 -7.00
N THR A 3 -10.18 -0.11 -6.13
CA THR A 3 -10.42 1.14 -5.39
C THR A 3 -9.56 1.18 -4.12
N LEU A 4 -9.43 2.37 -3.53
CA LEU A 4 -8.78 2.54 -2.22
C LEU A 4 -9.41 1.61 -1.17
N GLU A 5 -10.74 1.56 -1.12
CA GLU A 5 -11.48 0.73 -0.17
C GLU A 5 -11.20 -0.77 -0.36
N GLN A 6 -11.20 -1.27 -1.60
CA GLN A 6 -10.87 -2.67 -1.91
C GLN A 6 -9.44 -3.03 -1.51
N THR A 7 -8.50 -2.10 -1.71
CA THR A 7 -7.10 -2.27 -1.33
C THR A 7 -6.94 -2.30 0.19
N LEU A 8 -7.64 -1.42 0.91
CA LEU A 8 -7.65 -1.42 2.39
C LEU A 8 -8.33 -2.65 2.97
N GLN A 9 -9.44 -3.13 2.39
CA GLN A 9 -10.08 -4.39 2.79
C GLN A 9 -9.15 -5.59 2.60
N THR A 10 -8.35 -5.59 1.53
CA THR A 10 -7.32 -6.61 1.31
C THR A 10 -6.29 -6.57 2.44
N PHE A 11 -5.79 -5.39 2.80
CA PHE A 11 -4.84 -5.25 3.90
C PHE A 11 -5.45 -5.62 5.25
N GLU A 12 -6.67 -5.22 5.53
CA GLU A 12 -7.40 -5.61 6.75
C GLU A 12 -7.57 -7.13 6.85
N ALA A 13 -7.93 -7.80 5.75
CA ALA A 13 -8.01 -9.26 5.72
C ALA A 13 -6.66 -9.93 5.95
N LEU A 14 -5.56 -9.37 5.41
CA LEU A 14 -4.21 -9.87 5.64
C LEU A 14 -3.78 -9.69 7.11
N LEU A 15 -4.09 -8.53 7.70
CA LEU A 15 -3.82 -8.23 9.11
C LEU A 15 -4.62 -9.16 10.05
N ALA A 16 -5.89 -9.42 9.72
CA ALA A 16 -6.79 -10.23 10.54
C ALA A 16 -6.48 -11.73 10.48
N ASN A 17 -5.96 -12.22 9.34
CA ASN A 17 -5.65 -13.63 9.20
C ASN A 17 -4.28 -14.02 9.78
N GLU A 18 -3.48 -13.05 10.26
CA GLU A 18 -2.07 -13.20 10.68
C GLU A 18 -1.22 -14.05 9.72
N ARG A 19 -1.72 -14.22 8.49
CA ARG A 19 -1.00 -14.94 7.47
C ARG A 19 0.23 -14.11 7.22
N ALA A 20 1.37 -14.77 7.07
CA ALA A 20 2.53 -14.19 6.45
C ALA A 20 2.12 -13.78 5.03
N ALA A 21 1.47 -12.63 4.90
CA ALA A 21 1.15 -12.06 3.63
C ALA A 21 2.52 -11.80 3.03
N SER A 22 2.83 -12.57 2.00
CA SER A 22 4.10 -12.44 1.33
C SER A 22 4.19 -10.98 0.90
N VAL A 23 5.33 -10.34 1.11
CA VAL A 23 5.59 -8.96 0.66
C VAL A 23 5.08 -8.74 -0.78
N SER A 24 5.14 -9.78 -1.61
CA SER A 24 4.57 -9.88 -2.95
C SER A 24 3.07 -9.57 -3.05
N VAL A 25 2.22 -10.06 -2.14
CA VAL A 25 0.76 -9.82 -2.17
C VAL A 25 0.44 -8.36 -1.85
N VAL A 26 1.18 -7.78 -0.89
CA VAL A 26 1.03 -6.36 -0.55
C VAL A 26 1.53 -5.49 -1.71
N ASP A 27 2.70 -5.82 -2.27
CA ASP A 27 3.28 -5.09 -3.42
C ASP A 27 2.36 -5.16 -4.64
N GLU A 28 1.78 -6.32 -4.93
CA GLU A 28 0.81 -6.51 -6.01
C GLU A 28 -0.46 -5.70 -5.79
N ALA A 29 -1.03 -5.69 -4.57
CA ALA A 29 -2.22 -4.91 -4.26
C ALA A 29 -1.98 -3.40 -4.41
N VAL A 30 -0.82 -2.90 -3.95
CA VAL A 30 -0.42 -1.50 -4.17
C VAL A 30 -0.26 -1.21 -5.66
N TRP A 31 0.38 -2.11 -6.42
CA TRP A 31 0.56 -1.96 -7.85
C TRP A 31 -0.77 -1.93 -8.60
N VAL A 32 -1.71 -2.83 -8.32
CA VAL A 32 -3.03 -2.89 -8.97
C VAL A 32 -3.86 -1.63 -8.68
N TYR A 33 -3.70 -1.03 -7.50
CA TYR A 33 -4.32 0.23 -7.13
C TYR A 33 -3.73 1.43 -7.88
N LEU A 34 -2.40 1.46 -8.07
CA LEU A 34 -1.70 2.58 -8.72
C LEU A 34 -1.62 2.49 -10.25
N ALA A 35 -1.58 1.28 -10.82
CA ALA A 35 -1.48 1.03 -12.26
C ALA A 35 -2.48 1.83 -13.13
N PRO A 36 -3.76 2.00 -12.75
CA PRO A 36 -4.71 2.79 -13.54
C PRO A 36 -4.58 4.31 -13.34
N VAL A 37 -3.79 4.77 -12.36
CA VAL A 37 -3.63 6.19 -12.04
C VAL A 37 -2.59 6.81 -12.97
N GLN A 38 -3.00 7.79 -13.76
CA GLN A 38 -2.12 8.46 -14.72
C GLN A 38 -1.52 9.74 -14.14
N GLY A 39 -0.20 9.88 -14.27
CA GLY A 39 0.55 11.04 -13.79
C GLY A 39 1.18 10.82 -12.42
N LEU A 40 2.41 11.31 -12.24
CA LEU A 40 3.18 11.15 -11.00
C LEU A 40 2.49 11.81 -9.81
N ASP A 41 1.91 13.00 -10.00
CA ASP A 41 1.19 13.71 -8.93
C ASP A 41 -0.05 12.93 -8.46
N ALA A 42 -0.81 12.36 -9.40
CA ALA A 42 -1.98 11.55 -9.07
C ALA A 42 -1.60 10.23 -8.38
N GLN A 43 -0.52 9.58 -8.83
CA GLN A 43 0.00 8.37 -8.17
C GLN A 43 0.50 8.68 -6.75
N THR A 44 1.15 9.83 -6.57
CA THR A 44 1.61 10.35 -5.28
C THR A 44 0.43 10.61 -4.33
N GLU A 45 -0.63 11.27 -4.81
CA GLU A 45 -1.84 11.51 -4.04
C GLU A 45 -2.56 10.20 -3.68
N ALA A 46 -2.65 9.26 -4.63
CA ALA A 46 -3.22 7.94 -4.39
C ALA A 46 -2.45 7.16 -3.31
N LEU A 47 -1.12 7.18 -3.33
CA LEU A 47 -0.26 6.57 -2.30
C LEU A 47 -0.39 7.25 -0.94
N ASN A 48 -0.52 8.58 -0.91
CA ASN A 48 -0.79 9.32 0.32
C ASN A 48 -2.13 8.92 0.94
N ALA A 49 -3.18 8.79 0.12
CA ALA A 49 -4.49 8.33 0.56
C ALA A 49 -4.42 6.89 1.11
N LEU A 50 -3.66 6.02 0.44
CA LEU A 50 -3.42 4.65 0.88
C LEU A 50 -2.70 4.58 2.23
N SER A 51 -1.61 5.34 2.40
CA SER A 51 -0.86 5.42 3.66
C SER A 51 -1.74 5.92 4.82
N LYS A 52 -2.56 6.95 4.60
CA LYS A 52 -3.53 7.44 5.60
C LYS A 52 -4.58 6.41 5.96
N GLY A 53 -5.07 5.64 4.98
CA GLY A 53 -6.02 4.56 5.21
C GLY A 53 -5.40 3.43 6.05
N VAL A 54 -4.17 3.03 5.70
CA VAL A 54 -3.39 2.03 6.43
C VAL A 54 -3.11 2.45 7.87
N ALA A 55 -2.76 3.71 8.11
CA ALA A 55 -2.51 4.22 9.46
C ALA A 55 -3.74 4.14 10.39
N ARG A 56 -4.95 4.00 9.82
CA ARG A 56 -6.19 3.80 10.56
C ARG A 56 -6.53 2.32 10.79
N LEU A 57 -5.82 1.40 10.13
CA LEU A 57 -5.92 -0.04 10.38
C LEU A 57 -5.22 -0.40 11.70
N ASN A 58 -5.45 -1.62 12.18
CA ASN A 58 -4.97 -2.09 13.47
C ASN A 58 -3.42 -2.06 13.58
N ALA A 59 -2.89 -1.02 14.24
CA ALA A 59 -1.46 -0.80 14.45
C ALA A 59 -0.78 -1.84 15.37
N SER A 60 -1.56 -2.65 16.10
CA SER A 60 -1.02 -3.70 16.97
C SER A 60 -0.65 -4.98 16.21
N SER A 61 -0.94 -5.08 14.92
CA SER A 61 -0.56 -6.25 14.12
C SER A 61 0.96 -6.29 13.90
N PRO A 62 1.61 -7.46 14.08
CA PRO A 62 3.03 -7.64 13.77
C PRO A 62 3.34 -7.45 12.28
N PHE A 63 2.31 -7.42 11.42
CA PHE A 63 2.44 -7.23 9.99
C PHE A 63 2.43 -5.76 9.56
N MET A 64 2.02 -4.84 10.44
CA MET A 64 1.96 -3.40 10.14
C MET A 64 3.31 -2.82 9.65
N PRO A 65 4.49 -3.18 10.22
CA PRO A 65 5.77 -2.69 9.71
C PRO A 65 6.05 -3.09 8.25
N VAL A 66 5.68 -4.32 7.86
CA VAL A 66 5.89 -4.83 6.48
C VAL A 66 5.00 -4.08 5.48
N LEU A 67 3.77 -3.77 5.89
CA LEU A 67 2.84 -3.00 5.07
C LEU A 67 3.36 -1.57 4.84
N MET A 68 3.83 -0.92 5.91
CA MET A 68 4.40 0.44 5.84
C MET A 68 5.69 0.49 5.03
N ASP A 69 6.60 -0.49 5.19
CA ASP A 69 7.83 -0.62 4.42
C ASP A 69 7.56 -0.80 2.91
N THR A 70 6.53 -1.56 2.56
CA THR A 70 6.13 -1.75 1.16
C THR A 70 5.58 -0.47 0.55
N ILE A 71 4.77 0.29 1.30
CA ILE A 71 4.27 1.59 0.87
C ILE A 71 5.43 2.59 0.71
N ASP A 72 6.40 2.59 1.62
CA ASP A 72 7.58 3.46 1.53
C ASP A 72 8.43 3.15 0.28
N ARG A 73 8.63 1.86 -0.05
CA ARG A 73 9.29 1.48 -1.30
C ARG A 73 8.60 2.03 -2.54
N HIS A 74 7.27 2.01 -2.58
CA HIS A 74 6.50 2.59 -3.68
C HIS A 74 6.65 4.12 -3.73
N TRP A 75 6.67 4.78 -2.58
CA TRP A 75 7.02 6.20 -2.49
C TRP A 75 8.40 6.52 -3.05
N GLN A 76 9.43 5.76 -2.69
CA GLN A 76 10.78 5.94 -3.22
C GLN A 76 10.86 5.71 -4.74
N ARG A 77 10.10 4.72 -5.26
CA ARG A 77 10.00 4.50 -6.71
C ARG A 77 9.37 5.68 -7.43
N LEU A 78 8.35 6.31 -6.85
CA LEU A 78 7.71 7.50 -7.43
C LEU A 78 8.58 8.75 -7.33
N ALA A 79 9.33 8.91 -6.24
CA ALA A 79 10.28 10.01 -6.07
C ALA A 79 11.41 9.99 -7.13
N GLY A 80 11.57 8.86 -7.82
CA GLY A 80 12.66 8.61 -8.77
C GLY A 80 13.99 8.39 -8.05
N PRO A 81 15.02 7.93 -8.77
CA PRO A 81 16.37 7.93 -8.23
C PRO A 81 16.75 9.40 -7.93
N THR A 82 17.04 9.70 -6.67
CA THR A 82 17.76 10.92 -6.33
C THR A 82 19.07 10.92 -7.14
N PRO A 83 19.34 11.97 -7.93
CA PRO A 83 20.56 12.06 -8.73
C PRO A 83 21.83 12.06 -7.88
#